data_AF-A0A534SJU6-F1
#
_entry.id   AF-A0A534SJU6-F1
#
_cell.length_a   1.000
_cell.length_b   1.000
_cell.length_c   1.000
_cell.angle_alpha   90.00
_cell.angle_beta   90.00
_cell.angle_gamma   90.00
#
_symmetry.space_group_name_H-M   'P 1'
#
loop_
_entity.id
_entity.type
_entity.pdbx_description
1 polymer ?
#
loop_
_entity_poly.entity_id
_entity_poly.type
_entity_poly.pdbx_seq_one_letter_code
_entity_poly.pdbx_strand_id
1 'polypeptide(L)'
;MPVRGRTLVRLVCDERSAAWTIAAITTVGLALRLYAAWCWNLTHVDGPARLDGDEPGYDRLARAFLAGHGIDWPGRVPLYPLWLAAVYAASGGSYRAVPIAQAFLGATAIPLAYLLGRRVFGHPAGLLTALGVALSCQLVLEVRPLMSEVLFTPLVLLAMLLLWDATREPAGWRVALAGAAVGVADLVRPTLLFFPLVAPLAFAGRESARRAARHGLVYALGAALVVAPWLVRNYVRYHAVFPLALSNALL
;
A
#
# COMPACT_ATOMS: atom_id res chain seq x y z
N MET A 1 17.35 42.76 10.08
CA MET A 1 17.33 41.34 9.64
C MET A 1 16.04 40.68 10.13
N PRO A 2 15.01 40.49 9.29
CA PRO A 2 13.75 39.92 9.76
C PRO A 2 13.83 38.39 9.84
N VAL A 3 13.84 37.91 11.08
CA VAL A 3 13.08 36.75 11.61
C VAL A 3 12.82 35.58 10.63
N ARG A 4 13.82 34.71 10.41
CA ARG A 4 13.62 33.38 9.79
C ARG A 4 12.59 32.50 10.52
N GLY A 5 12.31 32.78 11.80
CA GLY A 5 11.31 32.04 12.60
C GLY A 5 9.85 32.30 12.22
N ARG A 6 9.49 33.45 11.61
CA ARG A 6 8.09 33.79 11.27
C ARG A 6 7.60 33.08 10.02
N THR A 7 8.49 32.72 9.11
CA THR A 7 8.14 32.07 7.83
C THR A 7 7.83 30.59 8.02
N LEU A 8 8.60 29.88 8.85
CA LEU A 8 8.34 28.48 9.22
C LEU A 8 7.01 28.33 9.95
N VAL A 9 6.71 29.23 10.90
CA VAL A 9 5.42 29.22 11.62
C VAL A 9 4.25 29.50 10.67
N ARG A 10 4.39 30.40 9.69
CA ARG A 10 3.34 30.66 8.69
C ARG A 10 3.07 29.47 7.76
N LEU A 11 4.11 28.77 7.30
CA LEU A 11 3.98 27.57 6.48
C LEU A 11 3.25 26.41 7.19
N VAL A 12 3.37 26.35 8.52
CA VAL A 12 2.71 25.34 9.38
C VAL A 12 1.28 25.76 9.76
N CYS A 13 0.92 27.04 9.65
CA CYS A 13 -0.39 27.54 10.08
C CYS A 13 -1.36 27.88 8.93
N ASP A 14 -0.89 28.05 7.70
CA ASP A 14 -1.74 28.43 6.56
C ASP A 14 -2.15 27.22 5.70
N GLU A 15 -3.45 26.92 5.69
CA GLU A 15 -4.00 25.78 4.93
C GLU A 15 -3.85 25.92 3.41
N ARG A 16 -3.71 27.14 2.86
CA ARG A 16 -3.43 27.34 1.43
C ARG A 16 -1.98 26.99 1.08
N SER A 17 -1.06 27.20 2.01
CA SER A 17 0.36 26.83 1.88
C SER A 17 0.56 25.31 2.02
N ALA A 18 -0.37 24.61 2.67
CA ALA A 18 -0.28 23.17 2.95
C ALA A 18 -0.08 22.31 1.69
N ALA A 19 -0.82 22.60 0.62
CA ALA A 19 -0.73 21.83 -0.63
C ALA A 19 0.67 21.93 -1.25
N TRP A 20 1.24 23.14 -1.29
CA TRP A 20 2.60 23.38 -1.78
C TRP A 20 3.66 22.74 -0.89
N THR A 21 3.48 22.82 0.43
CA THR A 21 4.38 22.16 1.39
C THR A 21 4.39 20.65 1.18
N ILE A 22 3.21 20.02 1.02
CA ILE A 22 3.12 18.58 0.78
C ILE A 22 3.64 18.19 -0.59
N ALA A 23 3.40 19.00 -1.62
CA ALA A 23 4.00 18.79 -2.93
C ALA A 23 5.54 18.84 -2.83
N ALA A 24 6.11 19.82 -2.12
CA ALA A 24 7.56 19.91 -1.91
C ALA A 24 8.12 18.70 -1.16
N ILE A 25 7.48 18.28 -0.04
CA ILE A 25 7.90 17.11 0.73
C ILE A 25 7.83 15.83 -0.13
N THR A 26 6.75 15.68 -0.91
CA THR A 26 6.56 14.54 -1.81
C THR A 26 7.62 14.51 -2.90
N THR A 27 7.93 15.66 -3.51
CA THR A 27 8.99 15.79 -4.52
C THR A 27 10.35 15.43 -3.95
N VAL A 28 10.69 15.90 -2.74
CA VAL A 28 11.94 15.51 -2.07
C VAL A 28 11.97 14.02 -1.78
N GLY A 29 10.89 13.45 -1.23
CA GLY A 29 10.80 12.02 -0.93
C GLY A 29 10.86 11.14 -2.19
N LEU A 30 10.30 11.61 -3.30
CA LEU A 30 10.41 10.97 -4.62
C LEU A 30 11.84 11.04 -5.15
N ALA A 31 12.50 12.21 -5.06
CA ALA A 31 13.88 12.38 -5.49
C ALA A 31 14.83 11.44 -4.74
N LEU A 32 14.65 11.29 -3.42
CA LEU A 32 15.44 10.35 -2.61
C LEU A 32 15.23 8.89 -3.06
N ARG A 33 13.99 8.50 -3.35
CA ARG A 33 13.65 7.16 -3.85
C ARG A 33 14.21 6.90 -5.24
N LEU A 34 14.11 7.88 -6.14
CA LEU A 34 14.70 7.79 -7.48
C LEU A 34 16.23 7.72 -7.41
N TYR A 35 16.86 8.47 -6.50
CA TYR A 35 18.29 8.38 -6.25
C TYR A 35 18.69 6.99 -5.73
N ALA A 36 17.94 6.43 -4.77
CA ALA A 36 18.17 5.06 -4.29
C ALA A 36 18.00 4.02 -5.40
N ALA A 37 16.96 4.14 -6.22
CA ALA A 37 16.72 3.29 -7.40
C ALA A 37 17.86 3.40 -8.43
N TRP A 38 18.34 4.62 -8.68
CA TRP A 38 19.48 4.90 -9.56
C TRP A 38 20.75 4.22 -9.04
N CYS A 39 21.13 4.45 -7.79
CA CYS A 39 22.30 3.81 -7.17
C CYS A 39 22.21 2.29 -7.23
N TRP A 40 21.03 1.72 -6.96
CA TRP A 40 20.80 0.28 -7.04
C TRP A 40 20.98 -0.27 -8.47
N ASN A 41 20.49 0.45 -9.47
CA ASN A 41 20.60 0.07 -10.88
C ASN A 41 22.03 0.21 -11.44
N LEU A 42 22.88 1.06 -10.84
CA LEU A 42 24.30 1.16 -11.20
C LEU A 42 25.14 -0.02 -10.69
N THR A 43 24.74 -0.61 -9.57
CA THR A 43 25.50 -1.70 -8.92
C THR A 43 25.00 -3.10 -9.27
N HIS A 44 23.84 -3.21 -9.93
CA HIS A 44 23.22 -4.49 -10.27
C HIS A 44 23.02 -4.65 -11.77
N VAL A 45 23.19 -5.89 -12.22
CA VAL A 45 22.89 -6.29 -13.61
C VAL A 45 21.40 -6.21 -13.88
N ASP A 46 21.03 -5.89 -15.12
CA ASP A 46 19.63 -5.92 -15.56
C ASP A 46 19.23 -7.35 -15.90
N GLY A 47 19.09 -8.20 -14.88
CA GLY A 47 18.82 -9.62 -15.05
C GLY A 47 18.51 -10.33 -13.73
N PRO A 48 18.13 -11.62 -13.78
CA PRO A 48 17.67 -12.38 -12.61
C PRO A 48 18.74 -12.53 -11.52
N ALA A 49 20.03 -12.40 -11.85
CA ALA A 49 21.13 -12.42 -10.88
C ALA A 49 21.08 -11.29 -9.85
N ARG A 50 20.22 -10.28 -10.03
CA ARG A 50 20.01 -9.22 -9.03
C ARG A 50 19.03 -9.59 -7.92
N LEU A 51 18.25 -10.66 -8.11
CA LEU A 51 17.18 -11.05 -7.22
C LEU A 51 17.76 -11.85 -6.05
N ASP A 52 17.28 -11.58 -4.84
CA ASP A 52 17.69 -12.30 -3.63
C ASP A 52 16.47 -12.67 -2.77
N GLY A 53 16.67 -13.62 -1.84
CA GLY A 53 15.67 -14.07 -0.88
C GLY A 53 14.34 -14.44 -1.54
N ASP A 54 13.29 -13.69 -1.21
CA ASP A 54 11.94 -13.92 -1.69
C ASP A 54 11.67 -13.32 -3.09
N GLU A 55 12.53 -12.46 -3.64
CA GLU A 55 12.29 -11.76 -4.91
C GLU A 55 12.06 -12.70 -6.12
N PRO A 56 12.80 -13.82 -6.29
CA PRO A 56 12.59 -14.76 -7.40
C PRO A 56 11.18 -15.34 -7.44
N GLY A 57 10.48 -15.45 -6.30
CA GLY A 57 9.10 -15.92 -6.24
C GLY A 57 8.12 -14.94 -6.89
N TYR A 58 8.32 -13.62 -6.69
CA TYR A 58 7.48 -12.59 -7.31
C TYR A 58 7.77 -12.47 -8.80
N ASP A 59 9.05 -12.46 -9.20
CA ASP A 59 9.48 -12.41 -10.60
C ASP A 59 8.93 -13.59 -11.41
N ARG A 60 9.03 -14.83 -10.88
CA ARG A 60 8.50 -16.02 -11.53
C ARG A 60 7.00 -15.92 -11.82
N LEU A 61 6.21 -15.49 -10.84
CA LEU A 61 4.75 -15.34 -10.99
C LEU A 61 4.40 -14.27 -12.04
N ALA A 62 5.12 -13.15 -12.04
CA ALA A 62 4.93 -12.09 -13.03
C ALA A 62 5.25 -12.57 -14.45
N ARG A 63 6.38 -13.29 -14.63
CA ARG A 63 6.79 -13.84 -15.93
C ARG A 63 5.86 -14.94 -16.43
N ALA A 64 5.41 -15.84 -15.55
CA ALA A 64 4.45 -16.88 -15.88
C ALA A 64 3.11 -16.28 -16.35
N PHE A 65 2.66 -15.19 -15.70
CA PHE A 65 1.48 -14.45 -16.13
C PHE A 65 1.66 -13.87 -17.54
N LEU A 66 2.78 -13.20 -17.82
CA LEU A 66 3.08 -12.65 -19.15
C LEU A 66 3.24 -13.72 -20.24
N ALA A 67 3.71 -14.91 -19.89
CA ALA A 67 3.80 -16.06 -20.79
C ALA A 67 2.45 -16.75 -21.04
N GLY A 68 1.35 -16.28 -20.42
CA GLY A 68 0.01 -16.84 -20.59
C GLY A 68 -0.32 -18.03 -19.69
N HIS A 69 0.56 -18.39 -18.74
CA HIS A 69 0.32 -19.49 -17.79
C HIS A 69 -0.52 -19.08 -16.57
N GLY A 70 -0.73 -17.77 -16.38
CA GLY A 70 -1.39 -17.22 -15.19
C GLY A 70 -0.53 -17.33 -13.92
N ILE A 71 -1.14 -17.11 -12.75
CA ILE A 71 -0.44 -17.15 -11.45
C ILE A 71 -0.54 -18.56 -10.84
N ASP A 72 0.28 -19.49 -11.30
CA ASP A 72 0.20 -20.93 -11.03
C ASP A 72 0.58 -21.40 -9.61
N TRP A 73 1.04 -20.51 -8.73
CA TRP A 73 1.43 -20.83 -7.35
C TRP A 73 0.62 -20.01 -6.32
N PRO A 74 -0.06 -20.63 -5.34
CA PRO A 74 -0.89 -19.94 -4.36
C PRO A 74 -0.11 -19.48 -3.11
N GLY A 75 1.22 -19.67 -3.07
CA GLY A 75 2.05 -19.22 -1.95
C GLY A 75 2.15 -17.70 -1.83
N ARG A 76 1.66 -16.94 -2.83
CA ARG A 76 1.63 -15.48 -2.81
C ARG A 76 0.33 -14.96 -3.37
N VAL A 77 -0.11 -13.84 -2.82
CA VAL A 77 -1.28 -13.11 -3.29
C VAL A 77 -0.97 -12.37 -4.60
N PRO A 78 -1.99 -12.09 -5.44
CA PRO A 78 -1.75 -11.88 -6.86
C PRO A 78 -1.32 -10.46 -7.24
N LEU A 79 -1.67 -9.43 -6.45
CA LEU A 79 -1.61 -8.07 -6.96
C LEU A 79 -0.19 -7.52 -7.11
N TYR A 80 0.75 -7.89 -6.26
CA TYR A 80 2.15 -7.48 -6.45
C TYR A 80 2.79 -8.15 -7.68
N PRO A 81 2.69 -9.50 -7.89
CA PRO A 81 3.08 -10.12 -9.15
C PRO A 81 2.43 -9.51 -10.40
N LEU A 82 1.13 -9.18 -10.34
CA LEU A 82 0.42 -8.56 -11.48
C LEU A 82 0.90 -7.14 -11.74
N TRP A 83 1.18 -6.37 -10.70
CA TRP A 83 1.79 -5.04 -10.82
C TRP A 83 3.18 -5.14 -11.45
N LEU A 84 3.99 -6.10 -11.01
CA LEU A 84 5.32 -6.37 -11.57
C LEU A 84 5.24 -6.78 -13.06
N ALA A 85 4.28 -7.65 -13.41
CA ALA A 85 4.01 -8.03 -14.80
C ALA A 85 3.67 -6.80 -15.66
N ALA A 86 2.87 -5.86 -15.15
CA ALA A 86 2.56 -4.62 -15.87
C ALA A 86 3.81 -3.75 -16.10
N VAL A 87 4.71 -3.65 -15.11
CA VAL A 87 5.99 -2.94 -15.27
C VAL A 87 6.85 -3.60 -16.34
N TYR A 88 6.98 -4.94 -16.32
CA TYR A 88 7.72 -5.68 -17.33
C TYR A 88 7.12 -5.57 -18.72
N ALA A 89 5.79 -5.62 -18.85
CA ALA A 89 5.12 -5.43 -20.13
C ALA A 89 5.41 -4.03 -20.72
N ALA A 90 5.41 -2.99 -19.89
CA ALA A 90 5.69 -1.62 -20.32
C ALA A 90 7.18 -1.35 -20.62
N SER A 91 8.10 -2.09 -19.98
CA SER A 91 9.54 -1.85 -20.06
C SER A 91 10.31 -2.83 -20.96
N GLY A 92 9.63 -3.80 -21.58
CA GLY A 92 10.29 -4.88 -22.32
C GLY A 92 11.01 -5.89 -21.43
N GLY A 93 10.52 -6.10 -20.21
CA GLY A 93 11.07 -7.09 -19.26
C GLY A 93 12.27 -6.62 -18.45
N SER A 94 12.59 -5.32 -18.49
CA SER A 94 13.71 -4.75 -17.75
C SER A 94 13.46 -4.78 -16.24
N TYR A 95 14.42 -5.31 -15.50
CA TYR A 95 14.43 -5.26 -14.05
C TYR A 95 14.77 -3.85 -13.54
N ARG A 96 15.54 -3.06 -14.30
CA ARG A 96 15.88 -1.67 -13.93
C ARG A 96 14.68 -0.74 -13.87
N ALA A 97 13.62 -1.05 -14.62
CA ALA A 97 12.37 -0.30 -14.58
C ALA A 97 11.63 -0.47 -13.25
N VAL A 98 11.82 -1.60 -12.55
CA VAL A 98 11.06 -1.92 -11.34
C VAL A 98 11.37 -0.96 -10.20
N PRO A 99 12.64 -0.74 -9.77
CA PRO A 99 12.94 0.24 -8.72
C PRO A 99 12.44 1.66 -9.03
N ILE A 100 12.41 2.05 -10.30
CA ILE A 100 11.90 3.36 -10.73
C ILE A 100 10.37 3.41 -10.52
N ALA A 101 9.64 2.39 -10.99
CA ALA A 101 8.20 2.29 -10.77
C ALA A 101 7.85 2.22 -9.27
N GLN A 102 8.63 1.48 -8.48
CA GLN A 102 8.50 1.40 -7.02
C GLN A 102 8.76 2.77 -6.36
N ALA A 103 9.68 3.59 -6.87
CA ALA A 103 9.92 4.93 -6.34
C ALA A 103 8.70 5.85 -6.47
N PHE A 104 8.05 5.86 -7.62
CA PHE A 104 6.80 6.62 -7.82
C PHE A 104 5.67 6.10 -6.94
N LEU A 105 5.49 4.78 -6.89
CA LEU A 105 4.45 4.16 -6.09
C LEU A 105 4.66 4.43 -4.59
N GLY A 106 5.88 4.22 -4.08
CA GLY A 106 6.23 4.47 -2.69
C GLY A 106 6.12 5.93 -2.27
N ALA A 107 6.36 6.88 -3.19
CA ALA A 107 6.18 8.31 -2.92
C ALA A 107 4.72 8.69 -2.66
N THR A 108 3.74 7.92 -3.17
CA THR A 108 2.30 8.16 -2.92
C THR A 108 1.92 7.98 -1.44
N ALA A 109 2.72 7.23 -0.68
CA ALA A 109 2.51 7.07 0.77
C ALA A 109 2.69 8.38 1.54
N ILE A 110 3.47 9.34 1.02
CA ILE A 110 3.76 10.63 1.68
C ILE A 110 2.49 11.48 1.84
N PRO A 111 1.76 11.85 0.76
CA PRO A 111 0.53 12.62 0.90
C PRO A 111 -0.58 11.84 1.62
N LEU A 112 -0.63 10.51 1.50
CA LEU A 112 -1.61 9.69 2.23
C LEU A 112 -1.35 9.71 3.74
N ALA A 113 -0.08 9.58 4.16
CA ALA A 113 0.31 9.70 5.56
C ALA A 113 0.01 11.09 6.12
N TYR A 114 0.29 12.15 5.35
CA TYR A 114 -0.11 13.51 5.70
C TYR A 114 -1.60 13.63 5.99
N LEU A 115 -2.44 13.15 5.06
CA LEU A 115 -3.89 13.23 5.19
C LEU A 115 -4.37 12.49 6.44
N LEU A 116 -3.80 11.31 6.71
CA LEU A 116 -4.19 10.50 7.85
C LEU A 116 -3.77 11.17 9.16
N GLY A 117 -2.51 11.59 9.27
CA GLY A 117 -2.00 12.33 10.42
C GLY A 117 -2.77 13.62 10.67
N ARG A 118 -3.11 14.36 9.61
CA ARG A 118 -3.92 15.59 9.69
C ARG A 118 -5.32 15.33 10.24
N ARG A 119 -5.98 14.28 9.75
CA ARG A 119 -7.35 13.94 10.15
C ARG A 119 -7.45 13.50 11.61
N VAL A 120 -6.44 12.78 12.10
CA VAL A 120 -6.47 12.22 13.46
C VAL A 120 -5.94 13.21 14.50
N PHE A 121 -4.85 13.92 14.20
CA PHE A 121 -4.10 14.72 15.18
C PHE A 121 -3.90 16.18 14.77
N GLY A 122 -4.50 16.62 13.66
CA GLY A 122 -4.40 17.99 13.16
C GLY A 122 -3.20 18.24 12.26
N HIS A 123 -3.15 19.45 11.69
CA HIS A 123 -2.23 19.80 10.61
C HIS A 123 -0.73 19.56 10.93
N PRO A 124 -0.18 19.96 12.10
CA PRO A 124 1.23 19.75 12.41
C PRO A 124 1.62 18.27 12.43
N ALA A 125 0.77 17.40 12.98
CA ALA A 125 1.00 15.96 13.00
C ALA A 125 0.97 15.35 11.60
N GLY A 126 0.09 15.85 10.72
CA GLY A 126 0.12 15.52 9.29
C GLY A 126 1.48 15.87 8.66
N LEU A 127 2.00 17.07 8.89
CA LEU A 127 3.31 17.46 8.34
C LEU A 127 4.45 16.57 8.86
N LEU A 128 4.46 16.28 10.17
CA LEU A 128 5.47 15.43 10.79
C LEU A 128 5.44 14.00 10.23
N THR A 129 4.25 13.42 10.05
CA THR A 129 4.11 12.08 9.46
C THR A 129 4.55 12.06 8.00
N ALA A 130 4.22 13.09 7.21
CA ALA A 130 4.68 13.23 5.83
C ALA A 130 6.21 13.30 5.74
N LEU A 131 6.83 14.13 6.58
CA LEU A 131 8.30 14.23 6.68
C LEU A 131 8.94 12.91 7.10
N GLY A 132 8.36 12.24 8.11
CA GLY A 132 8.82 10.94 8.56
C GLY A 132 8.81 9.90 7.43
N VAL A 133 7.72 9.83 6.65
CA VAL A 133 7.61 8.90 5.51
C VAL A 133 8.54 9.29 4.36
N ALA A 134 8.70 10.59 4.08
CA ALA A 134 9.55 11.09 3.01
C ALA A 134 11.03 10.80 3.27
N LEU A 135 11.48 10.96 4.53
CA LEU A 135 12.88 10.89 4.95
C LEU A 135 13.27 9.56 5.62
N SER A 136 12.32 8.67 5.90
CA SER A 136 12.60 7.36 6.48
C SER A 136 13.54 6.56 5.58
N CYS A 137 14.73 6.25 6.11
CA CYS A 137 15.74 5.46 5.40
C CYS A 137 15.16 4.13 4.93
N GLN A 138 14.42 3.43 5.79
CA GLN A 138 13.76 2.17 5.42
C GLN A 138 12.84 2.37 4.21
N LEU A 139 11.86 3.28 4.30
CA LEU A 139 10.85 3.48 3.25
C LEU A 139 11.42 4.06 1.95
N VAL A 140 12.56 4.75 2.01
CA VAL A 140 13.29 5.20 0.82
C VAL A 140 14.00 4.01 0.16
N LEU A 141 14.59 3.11 0.94
CA LEU A 141 15.37 1.97 0.46
C LEU A 141 14.52 0.74 0.08
N GLU A 142 13.26 0.67 0.49
CA GLU A 142 12.26 -0.35 0.08
C GLU A 142 12.02 -0.39 -1.45
N VAL A 143 12.46 0.62 -2.20
CA VAL A 143 12.35 0.61 -3.67
C VAL A 143 13.33 -0.36 -4.34
N ARG A 144 14.32 -0.87 -3.59
CA ARG A 144 15.39 -1.73 -4.11
C ARG A 144 14.95 -3.19 -4.29
N PRO A 145 14.42 -3.87 -3.25
CA PRO A 145 13.98 -5.25 -3.39
C PRO A 145 12.64 -5.33 -4.14
N LEU A 146 12.41 -6.41 -4.88
CA LEU A 146 11.11 -6.71 -5.49
C LEU A 146 10.12 -7.25 -4.46
N MET A 147 9.64 -6.37 -3.58
CA MET A 147 8.81 -6.72 -2.43
C MET A 147 7.46 -6.01 -2.42
N SER A 148 6.47 -6.69 -1.85
CA SER A 148 5.06 -6.26 -1.80
C SER A 148 4.83 -4.95 -1.06
N GLU A 149 5.74 -4.61 -0.14
CA GLU A 149 5.68 -3.55 0.86
C GLU A 149 5.45 -2.19 0.24
N VAL A 150 6.10 -1.92 -0.89
CA VAL A 150 6.02 -0.63 -1.58
C VAL A 150 4.64 -0.36 -2.18
N LEU A 151 3.93 -1.42 -2.59
CA LEU A 151 2.54 -1.35 -3.05
C LEU A 151 1.56 -1.42 -1.88
N PHE A 152 1.87 -2.25 -0.89
CA PHE A 152 1.02 -2.48 0.27
C PHE A 152 0.84 -1.22 1.13
N THR A 153 1.95 -0.52 1.44
CA THR A 153 1.96 0.64 2.34
C THR A 153 0.96 1.74 1.93
N PRO A 154 0.97 2.28 0.69
CA PRO A 154 0.01 3.30 0.29
C PRO A 154 -1.44 2.78 0.29
N LEU A 155 -1.67 1.51 -0.05
CA LEU A 155 -3.01 0.91 0.00
C LEU A 155 -3.55 0.80 1.43
N VAL A 156 -2.71 0.43 2.40
CA VAL A 156 -3.10 0.42 3.82
C VAL A 156 -3.43 1.83 4.29
N LEU A 157 -2.62 2.83 3.96
CA LEU A 157 -2.90 4.23 4.32
C LEU A 157 -4.22 4.72 3.73
N LEU A 158 -4.50 4.39 2.45
CA LEU A 158 -5.77 4.68 1.81
C LEU A 158 -6.94 3.96 2.49
N ALA A 159 -6.78 2.68 2.82
CA ALA A 159 -7.82 1.92 3.50
C ALA A 159 -8.14 2.49 4.89
N MET A 160 -7.12 2.95 5.62
CA MET A 160 -7.29 3.63 6.92
C MET A 160 -7.98 4.99 6.77
N LEU A 161 -7.64 5.77 5.74
CA LEU A 161 -8.32 7.03 5.42
C LEU A 161 -9.81 6.84 5.12
N LEU A 162 -10.14 5.83 4.31
CA LEU A 162 -11.52 5.49 3.96
C LEU A 162 -12.30 4.99 5.18
N LEU A 163 -11.69 4.16 6.01
CA LEU A 163 -12.30 3.70 7.26
C LEU A 163 -12.55 4.89 8.21
N TRP A 164 -11.57 5.78 8.36
CA TRP A 164 -11.74 6.98 9.18
C TRP A 164 -12.94 7.81 8.71
N ASP A 165 -13.04 8.11 7.41
CA ASP A 165 -14.16 8.87 6.86
C ASP A 165 -15.50 8.16 7.07
N ALA A 166 -15.53 6.84 6.90
CA ALA A 166 -16.72 6.02 7.13
C ALA A 166 -17.16 6.03 8.61
N THR A 167 -16.24 6.17 9.58
CA THR A 167 -16.60 6.29 11.01
C THR A 167 -17.14 7.69 11.38
N ARG A 168 -16.79 8.73 10.61
CA ARG A 168 -17.27 10.10 10.85
C ARG A 168 -18.61 10.39 10.20
N GLU A 169 -18.80 9.88 8.99
CA GLU A 169 -20.00 10.03 8.19
C GLU A 169 -20.42 8.65 7.67
N PRO A 170 -21.07 7.84 8.54
CA PRO A 170 -21.39 6.45 8.24
C PRO A 170 -22.42 6.37 7.12
N ALA A 171 -21.99 5.80 5.99
CA ALA A 171 -22.86 5.41 4.89
C ALA A 171 -22.46 4.02 4.44
N GLY A 172 -23.44 3.15 4.15
CA GLY A 172 -23.17 1.74 3.81
C GLY A 172 -22.15 1.57 2.68
N TRP A 173 -22.21 2.41 1.64
CA TRP A 173 -21.25 2.36 0.53
C TRP A 173 -19.84 2.82 0.94
N ARG A 174 -19.70 3.80 1.85
CA ARG A 174 -18.39 4.25 2.35
C ARG A 174 -17.73 3.18 3.21
N VAL A 175 -18.53 2.52 4.05
CA VAL A 175 -18.09 1.38 4.87
C VAL A 175 -17.68 0.20 3.98
N ALA A 176 -18.48 -0.12 2.96
CA ALA A 176 -18.16 -1.16 1.99
C ALA A 176 -16.89 -0.83 1.20
N LEU A 177 -16.70 0.42 0.78
CA LEU A 177 -15.50 0.89 0.08
C LEU A 177 -14.24 0.78 0.96
N ALA A 178 -14.34 1.14 2.23
CA ALA A 178 -13.25 0.97 3.19
C ALA A 178 -12.88 -0.51 3.39
N GLY A 179 -13.89 -1.40 3.45
CA GLY A 179 -13.70 -2.84 3.49
C GLY A 179 -13.04 -3.38 2.23
N ALA A 180 -13.54 -2.97 1.06
CA ALA A 180 -12.98 -3.33 -0.24
C ALA A 180 -11.51 -2.90 -0.36
N ALA A 181 -11.15 -1.70 0.10
CA ALA A 181 -9.77 -1.23 0.11
C ALA A 181 -8.83 -2.11 0.96
N VAL A 182 -9.30 -2.61 2.12
CA VAL A 182 -8.56 -3.60 2.90
C VAL A 182 -8.45 -4.94 2.16
N GLY A 183 -9.53 -5.40 1.53
CA GLY A 183 -9.47 -6.60 0.68
C GLY A 183 -8.46 -6.48 -0.46
N VAL A 184 -8.34 -5.31 -1.09
CA VAL A 184 -7.29 -5.03 -2.10
C VAL A 184 -5.90 -5.09 -1.46
N ALA A 185 -5.71 -4.46 -0.30
CA ALA A 185 -4.43 -4.52 0.41
C ALA A 185 -4.04 -5.96 0.78
N ASP A 186 -5.00 -6.79 1.20
CA ASP A 186 -4.80 -8.21 1.51
C ASP A 186 -4.43 -9.06 0.28
N LEU A 187 -4.90 -8.67 -0.92
CA LEU A 187 -4.46 -9.27 -2.18
C LEU A 187 -3.07 -8.80 -2.65
N VAL A 188 -2.46 -7.81 -1.98
CA VAL A 188 -1.04 -7.45 -2.13
C VAL A 188 -0.19 -8.14 -1.08
N ARG A 189 -0.68 -8.19 0.17
CA ARG A 189 -0.04 -8.89 1.28
C ARG A 189 -1.09 -9.24 2.34
N PRO A 190 -1.23 -10.51 2.75
CA PRO A 190 -2.33 -10.97 3.61
C PRO A 190 -2.10 -10.67 5.11
N THR A 191 -1.68 -9.45 5.42
CA THR A 191 -1.38 -9.00 6.79
C THR A 191 -2.61 -8.40 7.48
N LEU A 192 -3.64 -8.01 6.73
CA LEU A 192 -4.87 -7.40 7.27
C LEU A 192 -6.05 -8.37 7.33
N LEU A 193 -5.83 -9.68 7.15
CA LEU A 193 -6.90 -10.68 7.07
C LEU A 193 -7.91 -10.63 8.24
N PHE A 194 -7.43 -10.35 9.46
CA PHE A 194 -8.29 -10.24 10.65
C PHE A 194 -8.75 -8.81 10.95
N PHE A 195 -8.27 -7.82 10.19
CA PHE A 195 -8.62 -6.41 10.37
C PHE A 195 -10.14 -6.14 10.19
N PRO A 196 -10.85 -6.83 9.27
CA PRO A 196 -12.31 -6.72 9.20
C PRO A 196 -13.04 -7.16 10.47
N LEU A 197 -12.47 -8.06 11.28
CA LEU A 197 -13.09 -8.52 12.53
C LEU A 197 -13.02 -7.47 13.64
N VAL A 198 -12.01 -6.59 13.60
CA VAL A 198 -11.87 -5.49 14.56
C VAL A 198 -12.57 -4.21 14.10
N ALA A 199 -13.03 -4.14 12.85
CA ALA A 199 -13.74 -2.99 12.30
C ALA A 199 -14.96 -2.52 13.13
N PRO A 200 -15.79 -3.38 13.75
CA PRO A 200 -16.86 -2.93 14.65
C PRO A 200 -16.36 -2.03 15.79
N LEU A 201 -15.13 -2.24 16.28
CA LEU A 201 -14.54 -1.42 17.34
C LEU A 201 -14.27 0.02 16.88
N ALA A 202 -14.04 0.24 15.58
CA ALA A 202 -13.86 1.58 15.02
C ALA A 202 -15.16 2.42 15.08
N PHE A 203 -16.32 1.75 15.06
CA PHE A 203 -17.65 2.36 15.19
C PHE A 203 -18.17 2.36 16.64
N ALA A 204 -17.52 1.60 17.54
CA ALA A 204 -17.91 1.53 18.94
C ALA A 204 -17.79 2.90 19.62
N GLY A 205 -18.78 3.25 20.46
CA GLY A 205 -18.84 4.55 21.13
C GLY A 205 -19.32 5.72 20.25
N ARG A 206 -19.45 5.54 18.93
CA ARG A 206 -20.05 6.52 18.00
C ARG A 206 -21.49 6.19 17.63
N GLU A 207 -21.85 4.92 17.70
CA GLU A 207 -23.17 4.42 17.33
C GLU A 207 -23.67 3.37 18.35
N SER A 208 -24.97 3.06 18.29
CA SER A 208 -25.53 1.91 19.00
C SER A 208 -24.86 0.60 18.55
N ALA A 209 -24.70 -0.38 19.45
CA ALA A 209 -24.07 -1.67 19.16
C ALA A 209 -24.64 -2.36 17.90
N ARG A 210 -25.95 -2.29 17.67
CA ARG A 210 -26.61 -2.85 16.48
C ARG A 210 -26.13 -2.20 15.17
N ARG A 211 -25.95 -0.87 15.15
CA ARG A 211 -25.46 -0.15 13.97
C ARG A 211 -23.97 -0.41 13.74
N ALA A 212 -23.17 -0.39 14.80
CA ALA A 212 -21.75 -0.74 14.73
C ALA A 212 -21.54 -2.17 14.20
N ALA A 213 -22.32 -3.14 14.66
CA ALA A 213 -22.29 -4.51 14.15
C ALA A 213 -22.69 -4.60 12.66
N ARG A 214 -23.73 -3.85 12.24
CA ARG A 214 -24.13 -3.76 10.83
C ARG A 214 -23.02 -3.16 9.96
N HIS A 215 -22.38 -2.08 10.40
CA HIS A 215 -21.27 -1.48 9.67
C HIS A 215 -20.05 -2.39 9.63
N GLY A 216 -19.73 -3.08 10.74
CA GLY A 216 -18.71 -4.12 10.76
C GLY A 216 -18.98 -5.25 9.75
N LEU A 217 -20.23 -5.71 9.65
CA LEU A 217 -20.63 -6.70 8.65
C LEU A 217 -20.47 -6.16 7.22
N VAL A 218 -20.93 -4.94 6.95
CA VAL A 218 -20.80 -4.32 5.61
C VAL A 218 -19.32 -4.15 5.21
N TYR A 219 -18.47 -3.78 6.17
CA TYR A 219 -17.03 -3.68 5.97
C TYR A 219 -16.41 -5.05 5.63
N ALA A 220 -16.74 -6.08 6.42
CA ALA A 220 -16.27 -7.44 6.19
C ALA A 220 -16.74 -8.01 4.85
N LEU A 221 -17.99 -7.75 4.46
CA LEU A 221 -18.52 -8.14 3.15
C LEU A 221 -17.80 -7.40 2.01
N GLY A 222 -17.50 -6.11 2.17
CA GLY A 222 -16.70 -5.36 1.19
C GLY A 222 -15.32 -5.98 0.96
N ALA A 223 -14.61 -6.35 2.03
CA ALA A 223 -13.32 -7.04 1.94
C ALA A 223 -13.46 -8.44 1.30
N ALA A 224 -14.44 -9.23 1.78
CA ALA A 224 -14.67 -10.58 1.31
C ALA A 224 -15.02 -10.62 -0.19
N LEU A 225 -15.81 -9.67 -0.70
CA LEU A 225 -16.14 -9.59 -2.12
C LEU A 225 -14.92 -9.34 -3.01
N VAL A 226 -13.95 -8.56 -2.54
CA VAL A 226 -12.69 -8.33 -3.28
C VAL A 226 -11.79 -9.56 -3.25
N VAL A 227 -11.70 -10.22 -2.10
CA VAL A 227 -10.82 -11.39 -1.91
C VAL A 227 -11.41 -12.67 -2.51
N ALA A 228 -12.74 -12.79 -2.57
CA ALA A 228 -13.44 -14.00 -2.97
C ALA A 228 -13.02 -14.58 -4.33
N PRO A 229 -12.84 -13.78 -5.41
CA PRO A 229 -12.40 -14.33 -6.70
C PRO A 229 -11.08 -15.08 -6.61
N TRP A 230 -10.13 -14.57 -5.82
CA TRP A 230 -8.84 -15.23 -5.60
C TRP A 230 -8.99 -16.53 -4.80
N LEU A 231 -9.78 -16.49 -3.71
CA LEU A 231 -10.06 -17.68 -2.90
C LEU A 231 -10.77 -18.78 -3.69
N VAL A 232 -11.82 -18.43 -4.43
CA VAL A 232 -12.58 -19.37 -5.27
C VAL A 232 -11.66 -19.98 -6.32
N ARG A 233 -10.82 -19.17 -6.97
CA ARG A 233 -9.83 -19.64 -7.95
C ARG A 233 -8.83 -20.62 -7.35
N ASN A 234 -8.35 -20.36 -6.12
CA ASN A 234 -7.46 -21.29 -5.43
C ASN A 234 -8.16 -22.57 -5.02
N TYR A 235 -9.39 -22.49 -4.50
CA TYR A 235 -10.19 -23.65 -4.13
C TYR A 235 -10.47 -24.57 -5.32
N VAL A 236 -10.88 -24.00 -6.46
CA VAL A 236 -11.13 -24.76 -7.69
C VAL A 236 -9.88 -25.45 -8.21
N ARG A 237 -8.70 -24.81 -8.09
CA ARG A 237 -7.44 -25.35 -8.63
C ARG A 237 -6.75 -26.36 -7.73
N TYR A 238 -6.78 -26.15 -6.41
CA TYR A 238 -6.01 -26.95 -5.45
C TYR A 238 -6.88 -27.77 -4.50
N HIS A 239 -8.21 -27.65 -4.57
CA HIS A 239 -9.17 -28.31 -3.68
C HIS A 239 -8.91 -28.04 -2.18
N ALA A 240 -8.28 -26.90 -1.87
CA ALA A 240 -7.90 -26.48 -0.53
C ALA A 240 -8.21 -25.00 -0.32
N VAL A 241 -8.64 -24.65 0.89
CA VAL A 241 -8.86 -23.25 1.29
C VAL A 241 -7.57 -22.73 1.90
N PHE A 242 -6.85 -21.90 1.14
CA PHE A 242 -5.71 -21.16 1.65
C PHE A 242 -6.19 -19.80 2.15
N PRO A 243 -5.83 -19.35 3.37
CA PRO A 243 -6.38 -18.12 3.95
C PRO A 243 -6.08 -16.86 3.14
N LEU A 244 -5.10 -16.89 2.23
CA LEU A 244 -4.82 -15.95 1.13
C LEU A 244 -3.45 -16.26 0.50
N ALA A 245 -2.50 -16.74 1.31
CA ALA A 245 -1.20 -17.26 0.93
C ALA A 245 -0.76 -18.43 1.83
N LEU A 246 0.05 -19.34 1.30
CA LEU A 246 0.77 -20.36 2.08
C LEU A 246 2.16 -19.83 2.46
N SER A 247 2.52 -19.93 3.74
CA SER A 247 3.92 -19.76 4.16
C SER A 247 4.76 -20.93 3.63
N ASN A 248 5.98 -20.65 3.19
CA ASN A 248 6.97 -21.68 2.82
C ASN A 248 7.24 -22.68 3.96
N ALA A 249 6.84 -22.39 5.20
CA ALA A 249 7.01 -23.27 6.35
C ALA A 249 6.05 -24.49 6.38
N LEU A 250 5.09 -24.57 5.46
CA LEU A 250 4.13 -25.68 5.36
C LEU A 250 4.44 -26.64 4.19
N LEU A 251 5.63 -26.54 3.60
CA LEU A 251 6.19 -27.42 2.58
C LEU A 251 7.52 -28.00 3.09
#